data_AF-A0A7S6N845-F1
#
_entry.id   AF-A0A7S6N845-F1
#
_cell.length_a   1.000
_cell.length_b   1.000
_cell.length_c   1.000
_cell.angle_alpha   90.00
_cell.angle_beta   90.00
_cell.angle_gamma   90.00
#
_symmetry.space_group_name_H-M   'P 1'
#
loop_
_entity.id
_entity.type
_entity.pdbx_description
1 polymer ?
#
loop_
_entity_poly.entity_id
_entity_poly.type
_entity_poly.pdbx_seq_one_letter_code
_entity_poly.pdbx_strand_id
1 'polypeptide(L)'
;MIRSFRHRGLQRFFETGSKAGIQPKHAARLRLQLGRLDAAGGPEDMNLPGWRLHSLKGTLAGHWAVWVDENWRLTFCFVGMDAEIVDYQDCH
;
A
#
# COMPACT_ATOMS: atom_id res chain seq x y z
N MET A 1 -5.15 -2.94 -10.72
CA MET A 1 -5.74 -1.60 -10.46
C MET A 1 -6.17 -1.51 -9.00
N ILE A 2 -6.01 -0.35 -8.38
CA ILE A 2 -6.53 -0.11 -7.02
C ILE A 2 -8.02 0.20 -7.10
N ARG A 3 -8.84 -0.56 -6.38
CA ARG A 3 -10.31 -0.39 -6.36
C ARG A 3 -10.83 0.28 -5.12
N SER A 4 -10.18 0.06 -3.98
CA SER A 4 -10.67 0.56 -2.70
C SER A 4 -9.54 0.88 -1.73
N PHE A 5 -9.77 1.90 -0.92
CA PHE A 5 -8.89 2.33 0.15
C PHE A 5 -9.62 2.23 1.48
N ARG A 6 -8.95 1.66 2.48
CA ARG A 6 -9.35 1.77 3.87
C ARG A 6 -8.89 3.09 4.48
N HIS A 7 -7.70 3.57 4.07
CA HIS A 7 -7.13 4.82 4.57
C HIS A 7 -7.54 6.03 3.72
N ARG A 8 -8.44 6.88 4.24
CA ARG A 8 -8.94 8.08 3.52
C ARG A 8 -7.85 9.08 3.12
N GLY A 9 -6.85 9.30 3.98
CA GLY A 9 -5.72 10.19 3.66
C GLY A 9 -4.85 9.68 2.50
N LEU A 10 -4.65 8.36 2.42
CA LEU A 10 -3.89 7.72 1.36
C LEU A 10 -4.66 7.75 0.03
N GLN A 11 -5.97 7.50 0.09
CA GLN A 11 -6.85 7.65 -1.08
C GLN A 11 -6.76 9.07 -1.64
N ARG A 12 -6.92 10.09 -0.79
CA ARG A 12 -6.82 11.49 -1.21
C ARG A 12 -5.44 11.78 -1.81
N PHE A 13 -4.38 11.26 -1.21
CA PHE A 13 -3.02 11.40 -1.74
C PHE A 13 -2.86 10.75 -3.12
N PHE A 14 -3.45 9.57 -3.34
CA PHE A 14 -3.44 8.88 -4.62
C PHE A 14 -4.18 9.69 -5.70
N GLU A 15 -5.39 10.15 -5.41
CA GLU A 15 -6.27 10.82 -6.38
C GLU A 15 -5.83 12.25 -6.72
N THR A 16 -5.35 13.02 -5.72
CA THR A 16 -5.13 14.47 -5.86
C THR A 16 -3.69 14.89 -5.64
N GLY A 17 -2.85 14.01 -5.12
CA GLY A 17 -1.51 14.33 -4.67
C GLY A 17 -1.43 15.09 -3.33
N SER A 18 -2.57 15.39 -2.70
CA SER A 18 -2.61 16.08 -1.40
C SER A 18 -1.98 15.24 -0.31
N LYS A 19 -1.03 15.81 0.43
CA LYS A 19 -0.34 15.13 1.54
C LYS A 19 -1.14 15.17 2.84
N ALA A 20 -2.33 15.77 2.85
CA ALA A 20 -3.17 15.83 4.03
C ALA A 20 -3.66 14.43 4.42
N GLY A 21 -3.22 13.94 5.58
CA GLY A 21 -3.56 12.61 6.08
C GLY A 21 -2.54 11.51 5.77
N ILE A 22 -1.34 11.85 5.31
CA ILE A 22 -0.18 10.94 5.29
C ILE A 22 1.03 11.63 5.93
N GLN A 23 2.10 10.90 6.21
CA GLN A 23 3.35 11.54 6.59
C GLN A 23 4.02 12.19 5.37
N PRO A 24 4.27 13.52 5.36
CA PRO A 24 4.86 14.19 4.19
C PRO A 24 6.21 13.62 3.77
N LYS A 25 7.02 13.14 4.73
CA LYS A 25 8.31 12.49 4.46
C LYS A 25 8.18 11.19 3.66
N HIS A 26 7.03 10.50 3.74
CA HIS A 26 6.78 9.26 3.01
C HIS A 26 6.17 9.49 1.62
N ALA A 27 5.80 10.72 1.27
CA ALA A 27 5.03 11.01 0.07
C ALA A 27 5.70 10.49 -1.22
N ALA A 28 7.02 10.66 -1.36
CA ALA A 28 7.75 10.19 -2.55
C ALA A 28 7.68 8.66 -2.68
N ARG A 29 7.91 7.94 -1.58
CA ARG A 29 7.88 6.48 -1.55
C ARG A 29 6.47 5.92 -1.75
N LEU A 30 5.47 6.49 -1.06
CA LEU A 30 4.07 6.13 -1.23
C LEU A 30 3.61 6.34 -2.67
N ARG A 31 4.04 7.42 -3.34
CA ARG A 31 3.67 7.66 -4.73
C ARG A 31 4.18 6.57 -5.68
N LEU A 32 5.42 6.13 -5.49
CA LEU A 32 5.99 5.03 -6.28
C LEU A 32 5.28 3.70 -6.00
N GLN A 33 5.01 3.41 -4.73
CA GLN A 33 4.35 2.17 -4.33
C GLN A 33 2.90 2.10 -4.80
N LEU A 34 2.14 3.19 -4.65
CA LEU A 34 0.75 3.26 -5.12
C LEU A 34 0.67 3.18 -6.65
N GLY A 35 1.57 3.85 -7.37
CA GLY A 35 1.63 3.74 -8.84
C GLY A 35 1.95 2.32 -9.30
N ARG A 36 2.89 1.63 -8.63
CA ARG A 36 3.19 0.23 -8.93
C ARG A 36 2.04 -0.70 -8.59
N LEU A 37 1.39 -0.50 -7.43
CA LEU A 37 0.27 -1.31 -6.98
C LEU A 37 -0.94 -1.17 -7.91
N ASP A 38 -1.18 0.03 -8.44
CA ASP A 38 -2.25 0.26 -9.40
C ASP A 38 -2.03 -0.50 -10.72
N ALA A 39 -0.78 -0.60 -11.17
CA ALA A 39 -0.41 -1.37 -12.35
C ALA A 39 -0.19 -2.88 -12.10
N ALA A 40 -0.21 -3.34 -10.85
CA ALA A 40 0.06 -4.72 -10.49
C ALA A 40 -1.12 -5.65 -10.83
N GLY A 41 -0.81 -6.86 -11.30
CA GLY A 41 -1.77 -7.96 -11.50
C GLY A 41 -1.81 -8.93 -10.32
N GLY A 42 -0.89 -8.80 -9.36
CA GLY A 42 -0.87 -9.59 -8.14
C GLY A 42 0.17 -9.08 -7.13
N PRO A 43 0.22 -9.68 -5.92
CA PRO A 43 1.11 -9.24 -4.85
C PRO A 43 2.59 -9.35 -5.22
N GLU A 44 2.99 -10.37 -5.99
CA GLU A 44 4.39 -10.58 -6.37
C GLU A 44 4.97 -9.44 -7.22
N ASP A 45 4.14 -8.68 -7.94
CA ASP A 45 4.58 -7.50 -8.69
C ASP A 45 5.11 -6.38 -7.78
N MET A 46 4.81 -6.46 -6.49
CA MET A 46 5.26 -5.53 -5.45
C MET A 46 6.55 -6.01 -4.75
N ASN A 47 7.11 -7.16 -5.12
CA ASN A 47 8.34 -7.71 -4.54
C ASN A 47 9.60 -7.03 -5.09
N LEU A 48 9.66 -5.71 -4.99
CA LEU A 48 10.80 -4.92 -5.45
C LEU A 48 11.88 -4.81 -4.36
N PRO A 49 13.17 -4.67 -4.76
CA PRO A 49 14.27 -4.48 -3.82
C PRO A 49 13.99 -3.34 -2.82
N GLY A 50 14.18 -3.64 -1.54
CA GLY A 50 13.98 -2.69 -0.45
C GLY A 50 12.52 -2.47 -0.04
N TRP A 51 11.53 -3.05 -0.73
CA TRP A 51 10.11 -2.97 -0.32
C TRP A 51 9.72 -4.08 0.64
N ARG A 52 10.50 -5.17 0.71
CA ARG A 52 10.35 -6.26 1.70
C ARG A 52 8.91 -6.76 1.75
N LEU A 53 8.39 -7.19 0.60
CA LEU A 53 7.06 -7.78 0.49
C LEU A 53 6.94 -8.99 1.42
N HIS A 54 5.84 -9.06 2.15
CA HIS A 54 5.50 -10.22 2.97
C HIS A 54 3.98 -10.36 3.14
N SER A 55 3.52 -11.59 3.24
CA SER A 55 2.13 -11.93 3.55
C SER A 55 1.84 -11.69 5.04
N LEU A 56 0.68 -11.11 5.34
CA LEU A 56 0.16 -10.98 6.69
C LEU A 56 -0.53 -12.27 7.15
N LYS A 57 -0.64 -12.45 8.47
CA LYS A 57 -1.17 -13.66 9.12
C LYS A 57 -2.34 -13.31 10.04
N GLY A 58 -3.03 -14.34 10.53
CA GLY A 58 -4.15 -14.19 11.47
C GLY A 58 -5.39 -13.59 10.80
N THR A 59 -5.98 -12.58 11.42
CA THR A 59 -7.18 -11.88 10.89
C THR A 59 -6.94 -11.17 9.56
N LEU A 60 -5.67 -10.94 9.20
CA LEU A 60 -5.25 -10.35 7.93
C LEU A 60 -4.67 -11.40 6.97
N ALA A 61 -4.97 -12.68 7.16
CA ALA A 61 -4.60 -13.71 6.19
C ALA A 61 -5.16 -13.36 4.80
N GLY A 62 -4.30 -13.44 3.77
CA GLY A 62 -4.63 -13.01 2.40
C GLY A 62 -4.29 -11.55 2.09
N HIS A 63 -3.93 -10.75 3.11
CA HIS A 63 -3.32 -9.43 2.91
C HIS A 63 -1.81 -9.53 2.81
N TRP A 64 -1.24 -8.50 2.21
CA TRP A 64 0.18 -8.33 1.96
C TRP A 64 0.62 -6.95 2.46
N ALA A 65 1.91 -6.82 2.73
CA ALA A 65 2.49 -5.57 3.16
C ALA A 65 3.84 -5.31 2.48
N VAL A 66 4.07 -4.06 2.13
CA VAL A 66 5.39 -3.53 1.77
C VAL A 66 5.80 -2.41 2.72
N TRP A 67 7.10 -2.24 2.90
CA TRP A 67 7.68 -1.24 3.78
C TRP A 67 7.67 0.14 3.12
N VAL A 68 7.06 1.11 3.81
CA VAL A 68 7.13 2.52 3.45
C VAL A 68 8.37 3.14 4.08
N ASP A 69 8.51 2.98 5.39
CA ASP A 69 9.64 3.39 6.23
C ASP A 69 9.68 2.46 7.46
N GLU A 70 10.74 2.52 8.28
CA GLU A 70 10.97 1.76 9.53
C GLU A 70 9.72 1.01 10.05
N ASN A 71 8.77 1.73 10.66
CA ASN A 71 7.57 1.16 11.26
C ASN A 71 6.33 1.19 10.35
N TRP A 72 6.40 1.87 9.20
CA TRP A 72 5.24 2.13 8.35
C TRP A 72 5.08 1.09 7.24
N ARG A 73 3.86 0.61 7.06
CA ARG A 73 3.51 -0.37 6.03
C ARG A 73 2.40 0.17 5.12
N LEU A 74 2.52 -0.13 3.84
CA LEU A 74 1.42 -0.09 2.90
C LEU A 74 0.88 -1.51 2.81
N THR A 75 -0.38 -1.70 3.17
CA THR A 75 -1.02 -3.02 3.18
C THR A 75 -2.15 -3.07 2.16
N PHE A 76 -2.37 -4.23 1.56
CA PHE A 76 -3.39 -4.44 0.53
C PHE A 76 -3.75 -5.92 0.42
N CYS A 77 -4.90 -6.24 -0.14
CA CYS A 77 -5.22 -7.58 -0.62
C CYS A 77 -5.51 -7.54 -2.12
N PHE A 78 -5.57 -8.71 -2.75
CA PHE A 78 -5.96 -8.84 -4.15
C PHE A 78 -7.24 -9.65 -4.27
N VAL A 79 -8.18 -9.15 -5.09
CA VAL A 79 -9.37 -9.87 -5.53
C VAL A 79 -9.25 -10.01 -7.05
N GLY A 80 -8.91 -11.22 -7.52
CA GLY A 80 -8.48 -11.41 -8.90
C GLY A 80 -7.20 -10.63 -9.19
N MET A 81 -7.26 -9.69 -10.15
CA MET A 81 -6.13 -8.83 -10.53
C MET A 81 -6.21 -7.41 -9.92
N ASP A 82 -7.19 -7.18 -9.06
CA ASP A 82 -7.47 -5.87 -8.50
C ASP A 82 -7.00 -5.79 -7.05
N ALA A 83 -6.33 -4.69 -6.71
CA ALA A 83 -5.89 -4.39 -5.36
C ALA A 83 -7.04 -3.72 -4.58
N GLU A 84 -7.34 -4.26 -3.40
CA GLU A 84 -8.43 -3.81 -2.54
C GLU A 84 -7.96 -3.57 -1.11
N ILE A 85 -8.78 -2.81 -0.37
CA ILE A 85 -8.60 -2.51 1.05
C ILE A 85 -7.19 -1.93 1.29
N VAL A 86 -6.76 -1.01 0.42
CA VAL A 86 -5.43 -0.41 0.52
C VAL A 86 -5.37 0.49 1.75
N ASP A 87 -4.42 0.23 2.62
CA ASP A 87 -4.26 0.89 3.92
C ASP A 87 -2.80 1.28 4.17
N TYR A 88 -2.60 2.22 5.08
CA TYR A 88 -1.30 2.79 5.42
C TYR A 88 -1.21 2.94 6.94
N GLN A 89 -0.37 2.11 7.56
CA GLN A 89 -0.40 1.88 9.01
C GLN A 89 0.99 1.98 9.62
N ASP A 90 1.04 2.42 10.89
CA ASP A 90 2.20 2.30 11.76
C ASP A 90 2.12 0.95 12.50
N CYS A 91 3.17 0.14 12.44
CA CYS A 91 3.20 -1.22 13.00
C CYS A 91 3.92 -1.31 14.36
N HIS A 92 3.95 -0.21 15.12
CA HIS A 92 4.41 -0.21 16.51
C HIS A 92 3.25 -0.41 17.49
#